data_AF-A0A1E1WF63-F1
#
_entry.id   AF-A0A1E1WF63-F1
#
_cell.length_a   1.000
_cell.length_b   1.000
_cell.length_c   1.000
_cell.angle_alpha   90.00
_cell.angle_beta   90.00
_cell.angle_gamma   90.00
#
_symmetry.space_group_name_H-M   'P 1'
#
loop_
_entity.id
_entity.type
_entity.pdbx_description
1 polymer ?
#
loop_
_entity_poly.entity_id
_entity_poly.type
_entity_poly.pdbx_seq_one_letter_code
_entity_poly.pdbx_strand_id
1 'polypeptide(L)'
;LSQAAKGLFHKAILQSGSSLAPWGMQRDPIKTASNLAKEFGHDTKDPQEIHSILSNKSVEELISAIKYSERKNYITAETLFVPCIEKVIPGVEPVVTRHPTDIIRHGNYTKVPMIIGFNDNEGLYFVSADYGINVKEVNPVQNLQNDLEFPSDRDKNETVERIK
;
A
#
# COMPACT_ATOMS: atom_id res chain seq x y z
N LEU A 1 4.83 -15.15 -6.52
CA LEU A 1 5.42 -14.53 -5.32
C LEU A 1 5.07 -15.33 -4.07
N SER A 2 3.79 -15.64 -3.86
CA SER A 2 3.34 -16.58 -2.83
C SER A 2 3.72 -18.04 -3.17
N GLN A 3 4.09 -18.82 -2.16
CA GLN A 3 4.27 -20.27 -2.28
C GLN A 3 2.92 -21.01 -2.32
N ALA A 4 1.88 -20.48 -1.67
CA ALA A 4 0.52 -21.04 -1.70
C ALA A 4 -0.05 -21.09 -3.13
N ALA A 5 0.42 -20.22 -4.02
CA ALA A 5 0.01 -20.17 -5.42
C ALA A 5 0.85 -21.05 -6.37
N LYS A 6 1.81 -21.83 -5.85
CA LYS A 6 2.73 -22.62 -6.68
C LYS A 6 1.98 -23.72 -7.45
N GLY A 7 2.14 -23.74 -8.77
CA GLY A 7 1.52 -24.75 -9.64
C GLY A 7 0.08 -24.43 -10.08
N LEU A 8 -0.52 -23.33 -9.60
CA LEU A 8 -1.90 -22.97 -9.94
C LEU A 8 -2.05 -22.25 -11.29
N PHE A 9 -0.95 -21.79 -11.88
CA PHE A 9 -0.93 -21.05 -13.13
C PHE A 9 0.37 -21.26 -13.88
N HIS A 10 0.36 -20.99 -15.19
CA HIS A 10 1.52 -21.17 -16.06
C HIS A 10 1.94 -19.90 -16.82
N LYS A 11 1.17 -18.80 -16.72
CA LYS A 11 1.42 -17.48 -17.33
C LYS A 11 0.78 -16.39 -16.48
N ALA A 12 1.27 -15.15 -16.57
CA ALA A 12 0.65 -13.99 -15.91
C ALA A 12 0.66 -12.74 -16.82
N ILE A 13 -0.32 -11.86 -16.65
CA ILE A 13 -0.38 -10.54 -17.30
C ILE A 13 -0.54 -9.49 -16.20
N LEU A 14 0.37 -8.53 -16.15
CA LEU A 14 0.38 -7.41 -15.23
C LEU A 14 0.01 -6.15 -16.01
N GLN A 15 -1.22 -5.65 -15.82
CA GLN A 15 -1.74 -4.46 -16.49
C GLN A 15 -1.82 -3.32 -15.49
N SER A 16 -0.97 -2.31 -15.66
CA SER A 16 -0.95 -1.07 -14.86
C SER A 16 -0.78 -1.31 -13.34
N GLY A 17 -0.13 -2.40 -12.95
CA GLY A 17 0.03 -2.75 -11.54
C GLY A 17 1.01 -3.89 -11.29
N SER A 18 1.65 -3.87 -10.14
CA SER A 18 2.51 -4.97 -9.67
C SER A 18 2.60 -4.95 -8.14
N SER A 19 3.13 -6.03 -7.56
CA SER A 19 3.46 -6.09 -6.12
C SER A 19 4.54 -5.10 -5.68
N LEU A 20 5.20 -4.43 -6.62
CA LEU A 20 6.23 -3.42 -6.36
C LEU A 20 5.67 -1.99 -6.44
N ALA A 21 4.40 -1.83 -6.82
CA ALA A 21 3.77 -0.52 -6.83
C ALA A 21 3.74 0.06 -5.40
N PRO A 22 3.90 1.39 -5.22
CA PRO A 22 3.86 2.01 -3.90
C PRO A 22 2.55 1.77 -3.14
N TRP A 23 1.46 1.52 -3.86
CA TRP A 23 0.12 1.20 -3.34
C TRP A 23 -0.16 -0.31 -3.31
N GLY A 24 0.78 -1.17 -3.71
CA GLY A 24 0.57 -2.62 -3.83
C GLY A 24 0.77 -3.43 -2.55
N MET A 25 1.33 -2.83 -1.50
CA MET A 25 1.63 -3.48 -0.21
C MET A 25 1.61 -2.45 0.92
N GLN A 26 1.08 -2.81 2.08
CA GLN A 26 1.13 -1.97 3.28
C GLN A 26 2.54 -1.98 3.86
N ARG A 27 3.05 -0.77 4.16
CA ARG A 27 4.31 -0.57 4.88
C ARG A 27 4.14 -0.71 6.38
N ASP A 28 3.08 -0.07 6.90
CA ASP A 28 2.72 -0.12 8.32
C ASP A 28 1.23 -0.51 8.47
N PRO A 29 0.93 -1.82 8.50
CA PRO A 29 -0.43 -2.31 8.62
C PRO A 29 -1.09 -1.89 9.94
N ILE A 30 -0.31 -1.78 11.02
CA ILE A 30 -0.82 -1.37 12.34
C ILE A 30 -1.19 0.11 12.35
N LYS A 31 -0.36 0.99 11.78
CA LYS A 31 -0.72 2.41 11.61
C LYS A 31 -1.96 2.57 10.74
N THR A 32 -2.10 1.77 9.68
CA THR A 32 -3.28 1.83 8.81
C THR A 32 -4.56 1.44 9.57
N ALA A 33 -4.52 0.34 10.33
CA ALA A 33 -5.65 -0.08 11.15
C ALA A 33 -5.94 0.91 12.30
N SER A 34 -4.89 1.47 12.92
CA SER A 34 -4.98 2.53 13.93
C SER A 34 -5.64 3.80 13.38
N ASN A 35 -5.30 4.22 12.15
CA ASN A 35 -5.94 5.35 11.49
C ASN A 35 -7.44 5.13 11.32
N LEU A 36 -7.87 3.91 10.95
CA LEU A 36 -9.30 3.59 10.88
C LEU A 36 -9.97 3.63 12.26
N ALA A 37 -9.31 3.12 13.30
CA ALA A 37 -9.83 3.22 14.67
C ALA A 37 -9.99 4.68 15.15
N LYS A 38 -9.11 5.60 14.68
CA LYS A 38 -9.20 7.04 14.98
C LYS A 38 -10.44 7.69 14.38
N GLU A 39 -10.93 7.23 13.23
CA GLU A 39 -12.20 7.69 12.65
C GLU A 39 -13.39 7.41 13.59
N PHE A 40 -13.25 6.43 14.50
CA PHE A 40 -14.22 6.12 15.55
C PHE A 40 -13.86 6.70 16.92
N GLY A 41 -12.88 7.61 16.99
CA GLY A 41 -12.48 8.29 18.22
C GLY A 41 -11.50 7.53 19.11
N HIS A 42 -10.85 6.48 18.59
CA HIS A 42 -9.88 5.69 19.36
C HIS A 42 -8.44 5.90 18.86
N ASP A 43 -7.51 6.24 19.76
CA ASP A 43 -6.09 6.37 19.45
C ASP A 43 -5.29 5.27 20.15
N THR A 44 -5.14 4.13 19.47
CA THR A 44 -4.37 2.99 19.97
C THR A 44 -3.54 2.38 18.85
N LYS A 45 -2.42 1.76 19.23
CA LYS A 45 -1.57 0.94 18.35
C LYS A 45 -1.53 -0.53 18.78
N ASP A 46 -2.29 -0.92 19.81
CA ASP A 46 -2.40 -2.31 20.21
C ASP A 46 -3.29 -3.07 19.21
N PRO A 47 -2.78 -4.08 18.49
CA PRO A 47 -3.56 -4.84 17.52
C PRO A 47 -4.82 -5.48 18.11
N GLN A 48 -4.80 -5.89 19.38
CA GLN A 48 -5.96 -6.55 20.02
C GLN A 48 -7.07 -5.54 20.34
N GLU A 49 -6.70 -4.37 20.85
CA GLU A 49 -7.64 -3.28 21.08
C GLU A 49 -8.24 -2.78 19.77
N ILE A 50 -7.41 -2.56 18.74
CA ILE A 50 -7.87 -2.20 17.39
C ILE A 50 -8.86 -3.23 16.87
N HIS A 51 -8.54 -4.52 16.95
CA HIS A 51 -9.43 -5.60 16.53
C HIS A 51 -10.77 -5.55 17.27
N SER A 52 -10.75 -5.38 18.59
CA SER A 52 -11.98 -5.27 19.39
C SER A 52 -12.83 -4.08 19.00
N ILE A 53 -12.23 -2.91 18.77
CA ILE A 53 -12.94 -1.69 18.33
C ILE A 53 -13.60 -1.93 16.98
N LEU A 54 -12.83 -2.38 15.99
CA LEU A 54 -13.30 -2.50 14.60
C LEU A 54 -14.31 -3.65 14.44
N SER A 55 -14.17 -4.73 15.20
CA SER A 55 -15.11 -5.87 15.15
C SER A 55 -16.49 -5.55 15.72
N ASN A 56 -16.61 -4.47 16.50
CA ASN A 56 -17.89 -3.99 17.03
C ASN A 56 -18.60 -2.99 16.10
N LYS A 57 -18.03 -2.70 14.93
CA LYS A 57 -18.63 -1.78 13.93
C LYS A 57 -19.40 -2.56 12.87
N SER A 58 -20.48 -1.96 12.39
CA SER A 58 -21.17 -2.43 11.19
C SER A 58 -20.29 -2.27 9.95
N VAL A 59 -20.61 -3.04 8.90
CA VAL A 59 -19.93 -2.93 7.61
C VAL A 59 -20.10 -1.53 7.03
N GLU A 60 -21.30 -0.94 7.17
CA GLU A 60 -21.63 0.40 6.70
C GLU A 60 -20.78 1.48 7.38
N GLU A 61 -20.57 1.36 8.69
CA GLU A 61 -19.69 2.25 9.46
C GLU A 61 -18.25 2.14 8.98
N LEU A 62 -17.72 0.92 8.83
CA LEU A 62 -16.34 0.68 8.39
C LEU A 62 -16.10 1.23 6.97
N ILE A 63 -17.01 0.94 6.04
CA ILE A 63 -16.91 1.43 4.66
C ILE A 63 -17.02 2.95 4.62
N SER A 64 -17.91 3.54 5.41
CA SER A 64 -18.06 5.01 5.45
C SER A 64 -16.80 5.68 6.01
N ALA A 65 -16.24 5.15 7.10
CA ALA A 65 -15.01 5.66 7.69
C ALA A 65 -13.82 5.59 6.71
N ILE A 66 -13.67 4.50 5.96
CA ILE A 66 -12.62 4.38 4.93
C ILE A 66 -12.89 5.32 3.75
N LYS A 67 -14.13 5.40 3.27
CA LYS A 67 -14.47 6.15 2.06
C LYS A 67 -14.33 7.66 2.26
N TYR A 68 -14.69 8.16 3.43
CA TYR A 68 -14.78 9.59 3.75
C TYR A 68 -13.70 10.08 4.72
N SER A 69 -12.69 9.25 5.04
CA SER A 69 -11.56 9.69 5.87
C SER A 69 -10.88 10.91 5.24
N GLU A 70 -10.62 11.93 6.05
CA GLU A 70 -9.85 13.11 5.66
C GLU A 70 -8.37 12.78 5.41
N ARG A 71 -7.91 11.61 5.86
CA ARG A 71 -6.54 11.09 5.65
C ARG A 71 -6.41 10.27 4.36
N LYS A 72 -7.49 10.15 3.58
CA LYS A 72 -7.49 9.39 2.34
C LYS A 72 -6.67 10.14 1.28
N ASN A 73 -5.66 9.46 0.76
CA ASN A 73 -4.82 9.97 -0.32
C ASN A 73 -4.41 8.81 -1.24
N TYR A 74 -4.77 8.90 -2.52
CA TYR A 74 -4.53 7.84 -3.51
C TYR A 74 -3.06 7.78 -3.93
N ILE A 75 -2.34 8.90 -3.97
CA ILE A 75 -0.91 8.95 -4.32
C ILE A 75 -0.04 8.30 -3.25
N THR A 76 -0.26 8.64 -1.97
CA THR A 76 0.49 8.10 -0.82
C THR A 76 -0.07 6.79 -0.30
N ALA A 77 -1.23 6.37 -0.80
CA ALA A 77 -1.97 5.19 -0.35
C ALA A 77 -2.32 5.23 1.14
N GLU A 78 -2.42 6.43 1.72
CA GLU A 78 -2.80 6.61 3.11
C GLU A 78 -4.24 6.13 3.30
N THR A 79 -4.43 5.19 4.25
CA THR A 79 -5.70 4.49 4.58
C THR A 79 -6.16 3.41 3.60
N LEU A 80 -5.35 3.03 2.60
CA LEU A 80 -5.67 1.88 1.75
C LEU A 80 -5.37 0.56 2.47
N PHE A 81 -6.40 -0.28 2.59
CA PHE A 81 -6.27 -1.68 3.01
C PHE A 81 -5.87 -2.52 1.80
N VAL A 82 -4.58 -2.80 1.69
CA VAL A 82 -3.94 -3.61 0.63
C VAL A 82 -3.21 -4.78 1.31
N PRO A 83 -2.64 -5.75 0.56
CA PRO A 83 -1.87 -6.83 1.16
C PRO A 83 -0.79 -6.32 2.12
N CYS A 84 -0.43 -7.10 3.14
CA CYS A 84 0.65 -6.79 4.07
C CYS A 84 1.54 -8.02 4.29
N ILE A 85 2.72 -7.82 4.88
CA ILE A 85 3.60 -8.93 5.27
C ILE A 85 3.00 -9.62 6.51
N GLU A 86 2.71 -10.90 6.37
CA GLU A 86 2.05 -11.69 7.40
C GLU A 86 3.05 -12.26 8.41
N LYS A 87 2.64 -12.27 9.69
CA LYS A 87 3.24 -13.16 10.68
C LYS A 87 2.70 -14.57 10.43
N VAL A 88 3.53 -15.59 10.61
CA VAL A 88 3.08 -16.97 10.53
C VAL A 88 2.17 -17.28 11.73
N ILE A 89 0.92 -17.62 11.45
CA ILE A 89 -0.08 -17.97 12.46
C ILE A 89 -0.36 -19.48 12.36
N PRO A 90 -0.26 -20.25 13.47
CA PRO A 90 -0.57 -21.68 13.45
C PRO A 90 -1.97 -21.97 12.90
N GLY A 91 -2.06 -22.90 11.94
CA GLY A 91 -3.32 -23.30 11.32
C GLY A 91 -3.84 -22.37 10.22
N VAL A 92 -3.11 -21.30 9.88
CA VAL A 92 -3.45 -20.39 8.78
C VAL A 92 -2.36 -20.48 7.72
N GLU A 93 -2.75 -20.72 6.46
CA GLU A 93 -1.81 -20.71 5.34
C GLU A 93 -1.45 -19.25 4.98
N PRO A 94 -0.19 -18.82 5.12
CA PRO A 94 0.18 -17.45 4.79
C PRO A 94 0.33 -17.28 3.27
N VAL A 95 -0.11 -16.14 2.76
CA VAL A 95 -0.01 -15.78 1.35
C VAL A 95 1.30 -15.05 1.06
N VAL A 96 1.68 -14.06 1.87
CA VAL A 96 2.88 -13.22 1.70
C VAL A 96 3.61 -13.04 3.02
N THR A 97 4.74 -13.72 3.18
CA THR A 97 5.56 -13.70 4.42
C THR A 97 6.81 -12.82 4.33
N ARG A 98 7.10 -12.25 3.15
CA ARG A 98 8.26 -11.40 2.90
C ARG A 98 7.92 -10.30 1.90
N HIS A 99 8.68 -9.20 1.96
CA HIS A 99 8.51 -8.12 1.00
C HIS A 99 8.76 -8.62 -0.44
N PRO A 100 7.95 -8.21 -1.43
CA PRO A 100 8.11 -8.68 -2.82
C PRO A 100 9.50 -8.42 -3.42
N THR A 101 10.14 -7.29 -3.09
CA THR A 101 11.51 -6.98 -3.53
C THR A 101 12.50 -8.05 -3.10
N ASP A 102 12.41 -8.53 -1.87
CA ASP A 102 13.26 -9.58 -1.34
C ASP A 102 13.00 -10.90 -2.06
N ILE A 103 11.73 -11.30 -2.19
CA ILE A 103 11.35 -12.54 -2.87
C ILE A 103 11.92 -12.59 -4.28
N ILE A 104 11.79 -11.47 -5.02
CA ILE A 104 12.29 -11.33 -6.39
C ILE A 104 13.83 -11.40 -6.42
N ARG A 105 14.52 -10.65 -5.54
CA ARG A 105 15.99 -10.65 -5.45
C ARG A 105 16.56 -12.03 -5.18
N HIS A 106 15.93 -12.82 -4.30
CA HIS A 106 16.36 -14.17 -3.97
C HIS A 106 15.95 -15.21 -5.04
N GLY A 107 15.15 -14.82 -6.04
CA GLY A 107 14.67 -15.74 -7.07
C GLY A 107 13.67 -16.79 -6.57
N ASN A 108 13.15 -16.64 -5.34
CA ASN A 108 12.28 -17.63 -4.68
C ASN A 108 10.80 -17.40 -5.01
N TYR A 109 10.45 -17.48 -6.29
CA TYR A 109 9.09 -17.32 -6.78
C TYR A 109 8.83 -18.25 -7.97
N THR A 110 7.55 -18.53 -8.24
CA THR A 110 7.13 -19.26 -9.44
C THR A 110 7.49 -18.47 -10.70
N LYS A 111 8.40 -19.02 -11.51
CA LYS A 111 8.84 -18.42 -12.77
C LYS A 111 7.94 -18.89 -13.90
N VAL A 112 7.22 -17.94 -14.51
CA VAL A 112 6.35 -18.16 -15.68
C VAL A 112 6.55 -17.02 -16.68
N PRO A 113 6.22 -17.22 -17.97
CA PRO A 113 6.16 -16.11 -18.92
C PRO A 113 5.18 -15.03 -18.44
N MET A 114 5.58 -13.76 -18.58
CA MET A 114 4.79 -12.61 -18.17
C MET A 114 4.71 -11.56 -19.27
N ILE A 115 3.56 -10.90 -19.36
CA ILE A 115 3.40 -9.62 -20.05
C ILE A 115 3.22 -8.55 -18.98
N ILE A 116 3.98 -7.45 -19.09
CA ILE A 116 3.88 -6.31 -18.19
C ILE A 116 3.63 -5.08 -19.06
N GLY A 117 2.55 -4.34 -18.77
CA GLY A 117 2.19 -3.13 -19.50
C GLY A 117 1.69 -2.03 -18.56
N PHE A 118 1.83 -0.79 -19.00
CA PHE A 118 1.34 0.42 -18.34
C PHE A 118 1.09 1.48 -19.42
N ASN A 119 0.27 2.49 -19.12
CA ASN A 119 0.01 3.61 -20.02
C ASN A 119 1.04 4.74 -19.82
N ASP A 120 1.24 5.57 -20.84
CA ASP A 120 2.17 6.71 -20.79
C ASP A 120 1.75 7.82 -19.79
N ASN A 121 0.49 7.83 -19.37
CA ASN A 121 -0.13 8.89 -18.56
C ASN A 121 -0.91 8.37 -17.32
N GLU A 122 -0.46 7.27 -16.68
CA GLU A 122 -1.13 6.67 -15.50
C GLU A 122 -1.40 7.66 -14.34
N GLY A 123 -0.46 8.60 -14.14
CA GLY A 123 -0.52 9.56 -13.03
C GLY A 123 -1.78 10.42 -13.01
N LEU A 124 -2.42 10.63 -14.18
CA LEU A 124 -3.66 11.40 -14.29
C LEU A 124 -4.77 10.80 -13.41
N TYR A 125 -4.82 9.48 -13.26
CA TYR A 125 -5.82 8.82 -12.39
C TYR A 125 -5.65 9.25 -10.93
N PHE A 126 -4.43 9.18 -10.40
CA PHE A 126 -4.16 9.49 -8.99
C PHE A 126 -4.30 10.99 -8.70
N VAL A 127 -3.76 11.84 -9.57
CA VAL A 127 -3.87 13.30 -9.43
C VAL A 127 -5.33 13.74 -9.48
N SER A 128 -6.13 13.21 -10.41
CA SER A 128 -7.55 13.56 -10.49
C SER A 128 -8.36 13.03 -9.31
N ALA A 129 -7.99 11.88 -8.75
CA ALA A 129 -8.66 11.31 -7.58
C ALA A 129 -8.42 12.13 -6.30
N ASP A 130 -7.22 12.67 -6.12
CA ASP A 130 -6.86 13.47 -4.93
C ASP A 130 -7.17 14.97 -5.07
N TYR A 131 -7.03 15.54 -6.26
CA TYR A 131 -7.12 16.99 -6.49
C TYR A 131 -8.27 17.42 -7.41
N GLY A 132 -9.03 16.47 -7.96
CA GLY A 132 -10.12 16.74 -8.89
C GLY A 132 -9.63 17.26 -10.24
N ILE A 133 -10.35 18.22 -10.82
CA ILE A 133 -9.97 18.87 -12.09
C ILE A 133 -8.93 19.99 -11.92
N ASN A 134 -8.55 20.31 -10.68
CA ASN A 134 -7.57 21.35 -10.40
C ASN A 134 -6.17 20.73 -10.38
N VAL A 135 -5.32 21.14 -11.32
CA VAL A 135 -3.88 20.86 -11.22
C VAL A 135 -3.30 21.84 -10.20
N LYS A 136 -3.54 21.58 -8.91
CA LYS A 136 -2.74 22.21 -7.86
C LYS A 136 -1.30 21.69 -8.00
N GLU A 137 -0.32 22.52 -7.65
CA GLU A 137 1.05 22.04 -7.51
C GLU A 137 1.07 20.87 -6.53
N VAL A 138 1.41 19.70 -7.06
CA VAL A 138 1.62 18.49 -6.27
C VAL A 138 2.94 18.69 -5.54
N ASN A 139 2.92 18.80 -4.21
CA ASN A 139 4.16 18.93 -3.43
C ASN A 139 4.88 17.57 -3.41
N PRO A 140 6.05 17.42 -4.06
CA PRO A 140 6.71 16.12 -4.14
C PRO A 140 7.19 15.64 -2.77
N VAL A 141 7.48 16.55 -1.83
CA VAL A 141 7.91 16.19 -0.46
C VAL A 141 6.84 15.39 0.27
N GLN A 142 5.57 15.81 0.14
CA GLN A 142 4.45 15.18 0.83
C GLN A 142 4.07 13.83 0.23
N ASN A 143 4.48 13.59 -1.01
CA ASN A 143 4.20 12.36 -1.75
C ASN A 143 5.36 11.36 -1.74
N LEU A 144 6.50 11.73 -1.14
CA LEU A 144 7.56 10.77 -0.88
C LEU A 144 7.06 9.69 0.07
N GLN A 145 7.40 8.45 -0.25
CA GLN A 145 7.04 7.33 0.59
C GLN A 145 7.80 7.42 1.92
N ASN A 146 7.09 7.20 3.02
CA ASN A 146 7.62 7.40 4.38
C ASN A 146 8.73 6.40 4.78
N ASP A 147 8.91 5.33 4.00
CA ASP A 147 9.95 4.31 4.17
C ASP A 147 11.22 4.59 3.35
N LEU A 148 11.29 5.73 2.66
CA LEU A 148 12.51 6.15 1.98
C LEU A 148 13.54 6.64 2.99
N GLU A 149 14.66 5.93 3.06
CA GLU A 149 15.83 6.33 3.82
C GLU A 149 16.77 7.13 2.90
N PHE A 150 17.12 8.33 3.35
CA PHE A 150 18.06 9.20 2.65
C PHE A 150 19.36 9.29 3.46
N PRO A 151 20.54 9.26 2.81
CA PRO A 151 21.81 9.40 3.52
C PRO A 151 21.94 10.73 4.28
N SER A 152 21.29 11.79 3.80
CA SER A 152 21.20 13.09 4.47
C SER A 152 19.95 13.87 4.06
N ASP A 153 19.60 14.91 4.82
CA ASP A 153 18.54 15.87 4.44
C ASP A 153 18.85 16.58 3.12
N ARG A 154 20.14 16.78 2.80
CA ARG A 154 20.57 17.34 1.52
C ARG A 154 20.19 16.41 0.38
N ASP A 155 20.48 15.11 0.49
CA ASP A 155 20.14 14.12 -0.55
C ASP A 155 18.62 14.00 -0.74
N LYS A 156 17.88 14.10 0.37
CA LYS A 156 16.41 14.16 0.32
C LYS A 156 15.93 15.38 -0.45
N ASN A 157 16.43 16.56 -0.13
CA ASN A 157 16.04 17.81 -0.79
C ASN A 157 16.45 17.82 -2.26
N GLU A 158 17.66 17.37 -2.60
CA GLU A 158 18.10 17.22 -4.00
C GLU A 158 17.21 16.24 -4.78
N THR A 159 16.77 15.15 -4.15
CA THR A 159 15.83 14.21 -4.77
C THR A 159 14.47 14.87 -5.03
N VAL A 160 13.94 15.63 -4.07
CA VAL A 160 12.68 16.36 -4.21
C VAL A 160 12.74 17.36 -5.36
N GLU A 161 13.82 18.13 -5.48
CA GLU A 161 13.99 19.11 -6.57
C GLU A 161 14.10 18.44 -7.94
N ARG A 162 14.63 17.22 -8.02
CA ARG A 162 14.68 16.44 -9.27
C ARG A 162 13.34 15.85 -9.71
N ILE A 163 12.38 15.74 -8.79
CA ILE A 163 11.04 15.19 -9.05
C ILE A 163 10.07 16.30 -9.50
N LYS A 164 10.34 17.56 -9.16
CA LYS A 164 9.62 18.73 -9.69
C LYS A 164 9.83 18.89 -11.19
#